data_AF-A0A2M9PFS8-F1
#
_entry.id   AF-A0A2M9PFS8-F1
#
_cell.length_a   1.000
_cell.length_b   1.000
_cell.length_c   1.000
_cell.angle_alpha   90.00
_cell.angle_beta   90.00
_cell.angle_gamma   90.00
#
_symmetry.space_group_name_H-M   'P 1'
#
loop_
_entity.id
_entity.type
_entity.pdbx_description
1 polymer ?
#
loop_
_entity_poly.entity_id
_entity_poly.type
_entity_poly.pdbx_seq_one_letter_code
_entity_poly.pdbx_strand_id
1 'polypeptide(L)' 'GLDVFAEEPKVPQALIDMPHVTLLPHIGSATIETRTAMGLLAADNLVAWFAGEPLPSRVA' A
#
# COMPACT_ATOMS: atom_id res chain seq x y z
N GLY A 1 -17.26 -4.31 1.00
CA GLY A 1 -16.33 -4.13 -0.13
C GLY A 1 -14.99 -4.74 0.24
N LEU A 2 -14.29 -5.30 -0.73
CA LEU A 2 -12.97 -5.92 -0.55
C LEU A 2 -11.95 -5.11 -1.35
N ASP A 3 -10.87 -4.70 -0.69
CA ASP A 3 -9.75 -4.00 -1.32
C ASP A 3 -8.52 -4.88 -1.52
N VAL A 4 -8.49 -6.05 -0.87
CA VAL A 4 -7.38 -7.02 -0.97
C VAL A 4 -7.89 -8.43 -1.26
N PHE A 5 -7.03 -9.24 -1.88
CA PHE A 5 -7.29 -10.64 -2.22
C PHE A 5 -6.10 -11.53 -1.86
N ALA A 6 -6.34 -12.81 -1.61
CA ALA A 6 -5.29 -13.74 -1.18
C ALA A 6 -4.17 -13.95 -2.24
N GLU A 7 -4.50 -13.86 -3.52
CA GLU A 7 -3.58 -14.08 -4.65
C GLU A 7 -3.59 -12.91 -5.65
N GLU A 8 -3.48 -11.67 -5.16
CA GLU A 8 -3.46 -10.48 -6.04
C GLU A 8 -2.41 -10.58 -7.16
N PRO A 9 -2.73 -10.11 -8.40
CA PRO A 9 -3.94 -9.39 -8.77
C PRO A 9 -5.14 -10.29 -9.12
N LYS A 10 -5.05 -11.61 -8.88
CA LYS A 10 -6.15 -12.54 -9.18
C LYS A 10 -7.27 -12.38 -8.17
N VAL A 11 -8.48 -12.25 -8.68
CA VAL A 11 -9.72 -12.19 -7.90
C VAL A 11 -10.48 -13.50 -8.12
N PRO A 12 -10.93 -14.20 -7.07
CA PRO A 12 -11.78 -15.38 -7.22
C PRO A 12 -13.04 -15.09 -8.05
N GLN A 13 -13.31 -15.90 -9.08
CA GLN A 13 -14.47 -15.70 -9.98
C GLN A 13 -15.79 -15.66 -9.20
N ALA A 14 -15.92 -16.48 -8.16
CA ALA A 14 -17.10 -16.48 -7.28
C ALA A 14 -17.38 -15.13 -6.60
N LEU A 15 -16.35 -14.31 -6.35
CA LEU A 15 -16.52 -12.94 -5.83
C LEU A 15 -16.89 -11.95 -6.93
N ILE A 16 -16.36 -12.13 -8.15
CA ILE A 16 -16.70 -11.29 -9.31
C ILE A 16 -18.18 -11.46 -9.67
N ASP A 17 -18.69 -12.68 -9.64
CA ASP A 17 -20.07 -13.00 -10.01
C ASP A 17 -21.09 -12.63 -8.91
N MET A 18 -20.63 -12.23 -7.73
CA MET A 18 -21.47 -12.00 -6.56
C MET A 18 -22.07 -10.58 -6.60
N PRO A 19 -23.41 -10.42 -6.73
CA PRO A 19 -24.02 -9.11 -7.00
C PRO A 19 -24.03 -8.17 -5.79
N HIS A 20 -23.69 -8.67 -4.59
CA HIS A 20 -23.76 -7.92 -3.34
C HIS A 20 -22.39 -7.55 -2.77
N VAL A 21 -21.33 -7.67 -3.57
CA VAL A 21 -19.98 -7.21 -3.19
C VAL A 21 -19.48 -6.12 -4.12
N THR A 22 -18.56 -5.32 -3.59
CA THR A 22 -17.81 -4.31 -4.33
C THR A 22 -16.35 -4.68 -4.19
N LEU A 23 -15.65 -4.80 -5.31
CA LEU A 23 -14.27 -5.23 -5.40
C LEU A 23 -13.41 -4.06 -5.86
N LEU A 24 -12.33 -3.78 -5.15
CA LEU A 24 -11.42 -2.68 -5.40
C LEU A 24 -10.01 -3.21 -5.65
N PRO A 25 -9.22 -2.63 -6.57
CA PRO A 25 -7.90 -3.15 -6.94
C PRO A 25 -6.80 -2.57 -6.04
N HIS A 26 -6.84 -2.87 -4.73
CA HIS A 26 -5.81 -2.48 -3.75
C HIS A 26 -5.52 -0.97 -3.76
N ILE A 27 -6.57 -0.17 -3.59
CA ILE A 27 -6.52 1.29 -3.62
C ILE A 27 -6.63 1.92 -2.23
N GLY A 28 -6.54 1.15 -1.14
CA GLY A 28 -6.68 1.64 0.23
C GLY A 28 -5.73 2.80 0.59
N SER A 29 -4.52 2.82 0.01
CA SER A 29 -3.55 3.93 0.18
C SER A 29 -3.52 4.90 -0.99
N ALA A 30 -4.36 4.73 -2.01
CA ALA A 30 -4.27 5.45 -3.29
C ALA A 30 -4.86 6.88 -3.27
N THR A 31 -4.64 7.63 -2.19
CA THR A 31 -4.83 9.09 -2.20
C THR A 31 -3.53 9.79 -2.52
N ILE A 32 -3.60 11.00 -3.10
CA ILE A 32 -2.41 11.79 -3.43
C ILE A 32 -1.62 12.07 -2.16
N GLU A 33 -2.31 12.45 -1.09
CA GLU A 33 -1.74 12.81 0.21
C GLU A 33 -1.01 11.61 0.83
N THR A 34 -1.66 10.44 0.88
CA THR A 34 -1.07 9.24 1.47
C THR A 34 0.12 8.74 0.67
N ARG A 35 0.00 8.64 -0.67
CA ARG A 35 1.11 8.18 -1.51
C ARG A 35 2.29 9.15 -1.49
N THR A 36 2.04 10.45 -1.43
CA THR A 36 3.10 11.48 -1.30
C THR A 36 3.82 11.32 0.04
N ALA A 37 3.08 11.22 1.15
CA ALA A 37 3.67 11.07 2.48
C ALA A 37 4.49 9.78 2.61
N MET A 38 3.99 8.65 2.08
CA MET A 38 4.74 7.38 2.04
C MET A 38 6.03 7.49 1.21
N GLY A 39 5.96 8.13 0.04
CA GLY A 39 7.12 8.34 -0.82
C GLY A 39 8.18 9.21 -0.16
N LEU A 40 7.76 10.29 0.51
CA LEU A 40 8.65 11.16 1.28
C LEU A 40 9.29 10.41 2.46
N LEU A 41 8.50 9.66 3.24
CA LEU A 41 9.04 8.86 4.35
C LEU A 41 10.10 7.86 3.86
N ALA A 42 9.89 7.22 2.71
CA ALA A 42 10.89 6.33 2.12
C ALA A 42 12.18 7.08 1.73
N ALA A 43 12.06 8.27 1.13
CA ALA A 43 13.19 9.12 0.79
C ALA A 43 13.94 9.60 2.05
N ASP A 44 13.22 10.00 3.10
CA ASP A 44 13.80 10.46 4.37
C ASP A 44 14.63 9.36 5.05
N ASN A 45 14.19 8.10 4.98
CA ASN A 45 14.99 6.96 5.46
C ASN A 45 16.30 6.82 4.67
N LEU A 46 16.29 7.02 3.35
CA LEU A 46 17.53 6.97 2.55
C LEU A 46 18.48 8.11 2.91
N VAL A 47 17.96 9.32 3.07
CA VAL A 47 18.74 10.49 3.50
C VAL A 47 19.40 10.23 4.86
N ALA A 48 18.62 9.79 5.84
CA ALA A 48 19.13 9.48 7.19
C ALA A 48 20.21 8.37 7.15
N TRP A 49 20.00 7.32 6.35
CA TRP A 49 20.98 6.25 6.18
C TRP A 49 22.34 6.77 5.69
N PHE A 50 22.35 7.57 4.63
CA PHE A 50 23.60 8.11 4.07
C PHE A 50 24.25 9.17 4.97
N ALA A 51 23.48 9.84 5.82
CA ALA A 51 23.99 10.74 6.85
C ALA A 51 24.54 10.02 8.10
N GLY A 52 24.34 8.70 8.22
CA GLY A 52 24.68 7.96 9.44
C GLY A 52 23.75 8.27 10.62
N GLU A 53 22.56 8.78 10.34
CA GLU A 53 21.54 9.15 11.33
C GLU A 53 20.53 8.01 11.58
N PRO A 54 19.80 8.04 12.71
CA PRO A 54 18.72 7.09 12.96
C PRO A 54 17.64 7.14 11.87
N LEU A 55 17.23 5.96 11.39
CA LEU A 55 16.18 5.84 10.37
C LEU A 55 14.80 6.19 10.96
N PRO A 56 14.02 7.10 10.33
CA PRO A 56 12.69 7.48 10.81
C PRO A 56 11.70 6.33 11.00
N SER A 57 11.81 5.26 10.19
CA SER A 57 10.92 4.09 10.27
C SER A 57 11.69 2.78 10.17
N ARG A 58 12.63 2.56 11.10
CA ARG A 58 13.43 1.32 11.18
C ARG A 58 12.57 0.10 11.55
N VAL A 59 12.79 -1.03 10.85
CA VAL A 59 12.13 -2.31 11.16
C VAL A 59 13.11 -3.34 11.76
N ALA A 60 14.36 -3.39 11.29
CA ALA A 60 15.45 -4.25 11.78
C ALA A 60 16.78 -3.48 11.77
#